data_AF-A0A2V9GM63-F1
#
_entry.id   AF-A0A2V9GM63-F1
#
_cell.length_a   1.000
_cell.length_b   1.000
_cell.length_c   1.000
_cell.angle_alpha   90.00
_cell.angle_beta   90.00
_cell.angle_gamma   90.00
#
_symmetry.space_group_name_H-M   'P 1'
#
loop_
_entity.id
_entity.type
_entity.pdbx_description
1 polymer ?
#
loop_
_entity_poly.entity_id
_entity_poly.type
_entity_poly.pdbx_seq_one_letter_code
_entity_poly.pdbx_strand_id
1 'polypeptide(L)'
;MPQMKKCRRLTLNSGVPLVVYGHIHVPLLRRLPGLTVVNAGSVSQSYDGDRRAAYAVIDGANVTIRRVEYDVRSEAKELLRSGLPHAEWLSQILLAGKYCPPERSEGHEGGKL
;
A
#
# COMPACT_ATOMS: atom_id res chain seq x y z
N MET A 1 6.16 -13.62 12.89
CA MET A 1 6.03 -12.40 13.72
C MET A 1 7.35 -11.58 13.78
N PRO A 2 7.77 -10.83 12.74
CA PRO A 2 8.97 -9.97 12.80
C PRO A 2 8.71 -8.46 12.72
N GLN A 3 7.49 -7.99 12.45
CA GLN A 3 7.19 -6.56 12.21
C GLN A 3 6.98 -5.71 13.48
N MET A 4 6.99 -6.32 14.67
CA MET A 4 6.58 -5.68 15.93
C MET A 4 7.54 -4.58 16.43
N LYS A 5 8.79 -4.51 15.93
CA LYS A 5 9.83 -3.61 16.49
C LYS A 5 9.97 -2.25 15.81
N LYS A 6 9.45 -2.04 14.58
CA LYS A 6 9.68 -0.79 13.82
C LYS A 6 8.68 0.33 14.15
N CYS A 7 7.45 0.00 14.53
CA CYS A 7 6.39 0.98 14.74
C CYS A 7 6.63 1.89 15.96
N ARG A 8 7.51 1.50 16.89
CA ARG A 8 7.78 2.24 18.13
C ARG A 8 8.59 3.53 17.91
N ARG A 9 9.28 3.70 16.77
CA ARG A 9 10.21 4.83 16.54
C ARG A 9 9.58 6.03 15.83
N LEU A 10 8.45 5.86 15.15
CA LEU A 10 7.86 6.90 14.29
C LEU A 10 7.11 8.00 15.06
N THR A 11 6.86 7.84 16.36
CA THR A 11 5.82 8.66 17.02
C THR A 11 6.15 9.15 18.43
N LEU A 12 7.34 8.87 18.97
CA LEU A 12 7.58 9.08 20.41
C LEU A 12 7.81 10.55 20.84
N ASN A 13 7.82 11.53 19.94
CA ASN A 13 8.19 12.91 20.33
C ASN A 13 7.48 14.06 19.59
N SER A 14 6.42 13.78 18.81
CA SER A 14 5.75 14.82 18.01
C SER A 14 4.65 15.58 18.76
N GLY A 15 4.15 15.04 19.87
CA GLY A 15 3.03 15.63 20.63
C GLY A 15 1.69 15.62 19.87
N VAL A 16 1.60 15.02 18.68
CA VAL A 16 0.36 14.97 17.90
C VAL A 16 -0.48 13.73 18.20
N PRO A 17 -1.82 13.85 18.27
CA PRO A 17 -2.70 12.72 18.59
C PRO A 17 -2.98 11.79 17.40
N LEU A 18 -2.63 12.19 16.18
CA LEU A 18 -2.85 11.43 14.95
C LEU A 18 -1.64 11.53 14.01
N VAL A 19 -1.18 10.37 13.51
CA VAL A 19 -0.16 10.27 12.47
C VAL A 19 -0.73 9.49 11.29
N VAL A 20 -0.72 10.10 10.11
CA VAL A 20 -1.15 9.50 8.85
C VAL A 20 0.07 9.22 7.99
N TYR A 21 0.16 8.04 7.38
CA TYR A 21 1.21 7.70 6.43
C TYR A 21 0.68 6.80 5.31
N GLY A 22 1.54 6.51 4.33
CA GLY A 22 1.22 5.67 3.17
C GLY A 22 2.43 4.85 2.74
N HIS A 23 2.75 4.88 1.46
CA HIS A 23 3.97 4.33 0.83
C HIS A 23 4.10 2.80 0.82
N ILE A 24 3.69 2.08 1.87
CA ILE A 24 3.78 0.61 1.94
C ILE A 24 2.55 -0.11 1.38
N HIS A 25 1.50 0.63 1.03
CA HIS A 25 0.29 0.12 0.36
C HIS A 25 -0.50 -0.95 1.13
N VAL A 26 -0.22 -1.09 2.43
CA VAL A 26 -0.94 -1.98 3.34
C VAL A 26 -1.66 -1.11 4.37
N PRO A 27 -3.00 -1.08 4.36
CA PRO A 27 -3.76 -0.30 5.33
C PRO A 27 -3.48 -0.80 6.76
N LEU A 28 -3.40 0.14 7.69
CA LEU A 28 -3.15 -0.14 9.09
C LEU A 28 -3.87 0.92 9.93
N LEU A 29 -4.65 0.50 10.92
CA LEU A 29 -5.15 1.40 11.95
C LEU A 29 -4.69 0.88 13.29
N ARG A 30 -3.83 1.64 13.97
CA ARG A 30 -3.31 1.30 15.28
C ARG A 30 -3.63 2.40 16.28
N ARG A 31 -4.30 2.03 17.36
CA ARG A 31 -4.57 2.92 18.49
C ARG A 31 -3.58 2.63 19.62
N LEU A 32 -2.93 3.68 20.10
CA LEU A 32 -2.01 3.71 21.22
C LEU A 32 -2.53 4.75 22.24
N PRO A 33 -2.11 4.69 23.51
CA PRO A 33 -2.46 5.73 24.47
C PRO A 33 -2.06 7.12 23.96
N GLY A 34 -3.03 8.02 23.78
CA GLY A 34 -2.81 9.39 23.30
C GLY A 34 -2.43 9.54 21.83
N LEU A 35 -2.44 8.46 21.03
CA LEU A 35 -1.96 8.47 19.66
C LEU A 35 -2.69 7.45 18.77
N THR A 36 -3.18 7.90 17.63
CA THR A 36 -3.64 7.02 16.54
C THR A 36 -2.64 7.07 15.39
N VAL A 37 -2.24 5.91 14.88
CA VAL A 37 -1.38 5.79 13.69
C VAL A 37 -2.20 5.11 12.60
N VAL A 38 -2.32 5.74 11.44
CA VAL A 38 -3.07 5.21 10.31
C VAL A 38 -2.21 5.18 9.04
N ASN A 39 -2.15 4.02 8.41
CA ASN A 39 -1.77 3.90 7.00
C ASN A 39 -3.04 3.87 6.16
N ALA A 40 -3.18 4.81 5.22
CA ALA A 40 -4.38 4.88 4.37
C ALA A 40 -4.50 3.68 3.40
N GLY A 41 -3.42 2.94 3.18
CA GLY A 41 -3.33 1.88 2.18
C GLY A 41 -2.99 2.45 0.80
N SER A 42 -3.62 1.89 -0.23
CA SER A 42 -3.47 2.31 -1.62
C SER A 42 -4.81 2.19 -2.34
N VAL A 43 -5.06 3.11 -3.27
CA VAL A 43 -6.29 3.10 -4.09
C VAL A 43 -6.19 2.07 -5.22
N SER A 44 -5.07 2.04 -5.94
CA SER A 44 -4.88 1.14 -7.09
C SER A 44 -4.02 -0.09 -6.77
N GLN A 45 -2.92 0.08 -6.03
CA GLN A 45 -1.93 -0.98 -5.83
C GLN A 45 -1.97 -1.52 -4.40
N SER A 46 -3.07 -2.15 -4.00
CA SER A 46 -3.24 -2.71 -2.65
C SER A 46 -2.40 -3.98 -2.44
N TYR A 47 -1.66 -4.09 -1.33
CA TYR A 47 -0.68 -5.17 -1.10
C TYR A 47 -1.03 -6.19 -0.02
N ASP A 48 -2.25 -6.16 0.51
CA ASP A 48 -2.65 -6.94 1.69
C ASP A 48 -3.61 -8.11 1.39
N GLY A 49 -3.79 -8.44 0.11
CA GLY A 49 -4.65 -9.52 -0.38
C GLY A 49 -6.08 -9.08 -0.70
N ASP A 50 -6.49 -7.88 -0.28
CA ASP A 50 -7.77 -7.27 -0.67
C ASP A 50 -7.55 -6.29 -1.81
N ARG A 51 -8.13 -6.60 -2.99
CA ARG A 51 -7.99 -5.80 -4.22
C ARG A 51 -8.78 -4.50 -4.20
N ARG A 52 -9.71 -4.34 -3.27
CA ARG A 52 -10.52 -3.13 -3.15
C ARG A 52 -9.63 -1.95 -2.79
N ALA A 53 -9.93 -0.81 -3.39
CA ALA A 53 -9.26 0.45 -3.09
C ALA A 53 -9.38 0.74 -1.60
N ALA A 54 -8.26 1.13 -0.96
CA ALA A 54 -8.22 1.50 0.44
C ALA A 54 -7.92 3.00 0.61
N TYR A 55 -8.63 3.62 1.54
CA TYR A 55 -8.33 4.98 2.00
C TYR A 55 -8.77 5.15 3.46
N ALA A 56 -8.22 6.17 4.13
CA ALA A 56 -8.62 6.54 5.48
C ALA A 56 -9.70 7.64 5.45
N VAL A 57 -10.70 7.54 6.32
CA VAL A 57 -11.61 8.63 6.67
C VAL A 57 -11.30 9.09 8.08
N ILE A 58 -11.13 10.39 8.23
CA ILE A 58 -10.85 11.06 9.49
C ILE A 58 -11.99 12.03 9.75
N ASP A 59 -12.77 11.76 10.79
CA ASP A 59 -13.86 12.59 11.27
C ASP A 59 -13.65 12.85 12.77
N GLY A 60 -13.01 13.97 13.09
CA GLY A 60 -12.53 14.27 14.43
C GLY A 60 -11.61 13.16 14.98
N ALA A 61 -12.03 12.52 16.07
CA ALA A 61 -11.31 11.39 16.68
C ALA A 61 -11.60 10.03 16.02
N ASN A 62 -12.61 9.97 15.15
CA ASN A 62 -12.99 8.75 14.44
C ASN A 62 -12.14 8.59 13.19
N VAL A 63 -11.20 7.64 13.26
CA VAL A 63 -10.37 7.24 12.11
C VAL A 63 -10.80 5.84 11.70
N THR A 64 -11.15 5.67 10.44
CA THR A 64 -11.54 4.39 9.85
C THR A 64 -10.84 4.18 8.52
N ILE A 65 -10.69 2.91 8.13
CA ILE A 65 -10.21 2.54 6.80
C ILE A 65 -11.41 2.04 6.01
N ARG A 66 -11.67 2.67 4.86
CA ARG A 66 -12.73 2.28 3.95
C ARG A 66 -12.18 1.50 2.78
N ARG A 67 -12.98 0.54 2.32
CA ARG A 67 -12.75 -0.25 1.12
C ARG A 67 -13.82 0.05 0.09
N VAL A 68 -13.43 0.14 -1.18
CA VAL A 68 -14.35 0.37 -2.28
C VAL A 68 -14.08 -0.64 -3.38
N GLU A 69 -15.13 -1.36 -3.77
CA GLU A 69 -15.10 -2.24 -4.93
C GLU A 69 -15.07 -1.41 -6.21
N TYR A 70 -14.28 -1.88 -7.16
CA TYR A 70 -14.21 -1.37 -8.51
C TYR A 70 -13.87 -2.53 -9.45
N ASP A 71 -14.05 -2.34 -10.75
CA ASP A 71 -13.73 -3.37 -11.73
C ASP A 71 -12.21 -3.44 -11.96
N VAL A 72 -11.54 -4.19 -11.08
CA VAL A 72 -10.10 -4.47 -11.12
C VAL A 72 -9.69 -5.11 -12.46
N ARG A 73 -10.58 -5.89 -13.08
CA ARG A 73 -10.29 -6.55 -14.37
C ARG A 73 -10.35 -5.57 -15.52
N SER A 74 -11.29 -4.63 -15.50
CA SER A 74 -11.34 -3.55 -16.47
C SER A 74 -10.12 -2.65 -16.36
N GLU A 75 -9.74 -2.23 -15.14
CA GLU A 75 -8.54 -1.42 -14.92
C GLU A 75 -7.27 -2.12 -15.41
N ALA A 76 -7.12 -3.42 -15.12
CA ALA A 76 -5.99 -4.20 -15.64
C ALA A 76 -5.92 -4.22 -17.17
N LYS A 77 -7.06 -4.28 -17.87
CA LYS A 77 -7.11 -4.23 -19.34
C LYS A 77 -6.71 -2.86 -19.88
N GLU A 78 -7.17 -1.80 -19.25
CA GLU A 78 -6.81 -0.43 -19.65
C GLU A 78 -5.32 -0.15 -19.39
N LEU A 79 -4.80 -0.61 -18.26
CA LEU A 79 -3.37 -0.54 -17.95
C LEU A 79 -2.52 -1.25 -19.01
N LEU A 80 -2.90 -2.45 -19.45
CA LEU A 80 -2.22 -3.17 -20.54
C LEU A 80 -2.30 -2.46 -21.90
N ARG A 81 -3.33 -1.64 -22.13
CA ARG A 81 -3.50 -0.84 -23.36
C ARG A 81 -2.83 0.53 -23.30
N SER A 82 -2.41 0.97 -22.12
CA SER A 82 -1.92 2.34 -21.88
C SER A 82 -0.56 2.65 -22.54
N GLY A 83 0.21 1.63 -22.92
CA GLY A 83 1.59 1.78 -23.38
C GLY A 83 2.58 2.16 -22.27
N LEU A 84 2.16 2.13 -20.99
CA LEU A 84 3.04 2.41 -19.86
C LEU A 84 4.12 1.33 -19.72
N PRO A 85 5.37 1.71 -19.40
CA PRO A 85 6.38 0.74 -19.02
C PRO A 85 5.91 -0.13 -17.86
N HIS A 86 6.19 -1.43 -17.94
CA HIS A 86 5.83 -2.41 -16.91
C HIS A 86 4.32 -2.55 -16.66
N ALA A 87 3.46 -2.19 -17.62
CA ALA A 87 2.01 -2.35 -17.52
C ALA A 87 1.63 -3.79 -17.17
N GLU A 88 2.31 -4.80 -17.73
CA GLU A 88 2.11 -6.21 -17.43
C GLU A 88 2.35 -6.49 -15.95
N TRP A 89 3.49 -6.04 -15.42
CA TRP A 89 3.85 -6.25 -14.02
C TRP A 89 2.89 -5.53 -13.06
N LEU A 90 2.55 -4.28 -13.35
CA LEU A 90 1.59 -3.51 -12.57
C LEU A 90 0.20 -4.17 -12.61
N SER A 91 -0.23 -4.71 -13.75
CA SER A 91 -1.51 -5.43 -13.89
C SER A 91 -1.53 -6.73 -13.07
N GLN A 92 -0.39 -7.44 -12.99
CA GLN A 92 -0.28 -8.64 -12.16
C GLN A 92 -0.42 -8.32 -10.68
N ILE A 93 0.21 -7.24 -10.21
CA ILE A 93 0.08 -6.77 -8.83
C ILE A 93 -1.38 -6.41 -8.52
N LEU A 94 -2.00 -5.61 -9.40
CA LEU A 94 -3.39 -5.17 -9.30
C LEU A 94 -4.35 -6.38 -9.20
N LEU A 95 -4.20 -7.35 -10.10
CA LEU A 95 -4.99 -8.58 -10.11
C LEU A 95 -4.65 -9.54 -8.96
N ALA A 96 -3.45 -9.47 -8.39
CA ALA A 96 -3.08 -10.30 -7.26
C ALA A 96 -3.53 -9.71 -5.92
N GLY A 97 -3.70 -8.39 -5.83
CA GLY A 97 -3.92 -7.67 -4.56
C GLY A 97 -2.72 -7.78 -3.61
N LYS A 98 -1.53 -8.06 -4.16
CA LYS A 98 -0.28 -8.22 -3.41
C LYS A 98 0.88 -7.77 -4.30
N TYR A 99 1.94 -7.29 -3.67
CA TYR A 99 3.19 -7.07 -4.38
C TYR A 99 3.69 -8.38 -4.96
N CYS A 100 3.91 -8.39 -6.27
CA CYS A 100 4.55 -9.47 -7.01
C CYS A 100 5.94 -8.95 -7.40
N PRO A 101 7.05 -9.56 -6.97
CA PRO A 101 8.36 -9.17 -7.49
C PRO A 101 8.40 -9.47 -9.00
N PRO A 102 9.03 -8.60 -9.82
CA PRO A 102 9.22 -8.90 -11.23
C PRO A 102 10.10 -10.15 -11.36
N GLU A 103 9.84 -10.96 -12.39
CA GLU A 103 10.73 -12.08 -12.71
C GLU A 103 12.14 -11.51 -12.90
N ARG A 104 13.14 -12.13 -12.25
CA ARG A 104 14.54 -11.77 -12.50
C ARG A 104 14.81 -12.07 -13.97
N SER A 105 15.12 -11.05 -14.75
CA SER A 105 15.74 -11.24 -16.05
C SER A 105 17.06 -11.99 -15.81
N GLU A 106 17.17 -13.24 -16.28
CA GLU A 106 18.47 -13.84 -16.50
C GLU A 106 19.22 -12.93 -17.51
N GLY A 107 20.36 -12.38 -17.10
CA GLY A 107 21.22 -11.59 -17.98
C GLY A 107 21.23 -10.08 -17.73
N HIS A 108 21.84 -9.66 -16.63
CA HIS A 108 22.73 -8.50 -16.67
C HIS A 108 23.89 -8.80 -15.73
N GLU A 109 25.00 -9.23 -16.31
CA GLU A 109 26.27 -9.31 -15.58
C GLU A 109 26.58 -7.93 -15.01
N GLY A 110 26.95 -7.92 -13.73
CA GLY A 110 27.16 -6.72 -12.95
C GLY A 110 28.20 -5.81 -13.58
N GLY A 111 27.74 -4.67 -14.10
CA GLY A 111 28.56 -3.46 -14.15
C GLY A 111 28.74 -2.96 -12.72
N LYS A 112 29.86 -3.33 -12.10
CA LYS A 112 30.36 -2.64 -10.90
C LYS A 112 30.64 -1.18 -11.28
N LEU A 113 30.01 -0.24 -10.59
CA LEU A 113 30.57 1.07 -10.32
C LEU A 113 31.04 1.06 -8.86
#